data_AF-A0A2P9AUU9-F1
#
_entry.id   AF-A0A2P9AUU9-F1
#
_cell.length_a   1.000
_cell.length_b   1.000
_cell.length_c   1.000
_cell.angle_alpha   90.00
_cell.angle_beta   90.00
_cell.angle_gamma   90.00
#
_symmetry.space_group_name_H-M   'P 1'
#
loop_
_entity.id
_entity.type
_entity.pdbx_description
1 polymer ?
#
loop_
_entity_poly.entity_id
_entity_poly.type
_entity_poly.pdbx_seq_one_letter_code
_entity_poly.pdbx_strand_id
1 'polypeptide(L)'
;MATIDYREYEKMSPFEIKDGLLKLAKQSAQKSAYALLNAGRGNPNWIATAPREAFFLFGQFALTESRRTMDDPKVGLAGMLQMNGIAARLENWLEKHSDMPGAAFISSMVEHGVKMFGFNADALVHELADSIIGDNYPVPDRMLVHAEQVAHRYLMWAMGGDGQQSGKFDLYAVEGGTVAMCYIFKSLIANRILKKGDTIAIGTPIFTPYIEIAELEDYAFKAVHIRAPQENRFQYTDEELKKLEDPRVKAFFVVNPGNPTSMGIDTATMKKLVDLVKTKRPDLILLTDDVYGTFVPNFRSLLTELPYNTIGVYSYSKYFGCTGWRLGPTQ
;
A
#
# COMPACT_ATOMS: atom_id res chain seq x y z
N MET A 1 23.94 38.80 0.74
CA MET A 1 22.84 37.83 0.52
C MET A 1 21.72 38.61 -0.14
N ALA A 2 21.30 38.23 -1.34
CA ALA A 2 20.16 38.90 -2.00
C ALA A 2 18.90 38.61 -1.19
N THR A 3 18.24 39.68 -0.73
CA THR A 3 16.95 39.61 -0.05
C THR A 3 15.92 39.16 -1.09
N ILE A 4 15.44 37.94 -1.00
CA ILE A 4 14.37 37.45 -1.87
C ILE A 4 13.08 38.12 -1.40
N ASP A 5 12.46 38.94 -2.25
CA ASP A 5 11.14 39.51 -1.99
C ASP A 5 10.08 38.45 -2.31
N TYR A 6 9.41 37.95 -1.27
CA TYR A 6 8.44 36.88 -1.41
C TYR A 6 7.05 37.36 -1.88
N ARG A 7 6.80 38.68 -1.96
CA ARG A 7 5.49 39.25 -2.33
C ARG A 7 5.09 38.97 -3.78
N GLU A 8 6.06 38.74 -4.66
CA GLU A 8 5.76 38.37 -6.06
C GLU A 8 5.12 36.97 -6.17
N TYR A 9 5.42 36.06 -5.24
CA TYR A 9 4.84 34.72 -5.21
C TYR A 9 3.41 34.67 -4.65
N GLU A 10 2.97 35.71 -3.92
CA GLU A 10 1.60 35.77 -3.37
C GLU A 10 0.51 35.81 -4.46
N LYS A 11 0.87 36.24 -5.68
CA LYS A 11 -0.04 36.31 -6.83
C LYS A 11 0.04 35.10 -7.76
N MET A 12 1.01 34.21 -7.53
CA MET A 12 1.22 33.02 -8.35
C MET A 12 0.27 31.93 -7.91
N SER A 13 -0.27 31.18 -8.86
CA SER A 13 -1.04 29.98 -8.56
C SER A 13 -0.15 28.95 -7.84
N PRO A 14 -0.72 28.03 -7.04
CA PRO A 14 0.03 26.95 -6.42
C PRO A 14 0.88 26.13 -7.42
N PHE A 15 0.43 26.05 -8.68
CA PHE A 15 1.13 25.38 -9.77
C PHE A 15 2.37 26.16 -10.26
N GLU A 16 2.25 27.47 -10.40
CA GLU A 16 3.38 28.32 -10.81
C GLU A 16 4.46 28.39 -9.72
N ILE A 17 4.04 28.40 -8.44
CA ILE A 17 4.95 28.31 -7.28
C ILE A 17 5.71 26.98 -7.32
N LYS A 18 5.00 25.87 -7.54
CA LYS A 18 5.58 24.53 -7.65
C LYS A 18 6.63 24.44 -8.77
N ASP A 19 6.33 24.95 -9.95
CA ASP A 19 7.27 24.94 -11.08
C ASP A 19 8.48 25.85 -10.86
N GLY A 20 8.28 27.00 -10.20
CA GLY A 20 9.36 27.87 -9.75
C GLY A 20 10.31 27.17 -8.76
N LEU A 21 9.76 26.46 -7.77
CA LEU A 21 10.53 25.70 -6.79
C LEU A 21 11.33 24.56 -7.43
N LEU A 22 10.78 23.89 -8.46
CA LEU A 22 11.51 22.86 -9.22
C LEU A 22 12.74 23.45 -9.95
N LYS A 23 12.61 24.63 -10.55
CA LYS A 23 13.71 25.32 -11.23
C LYS A 23 14.82 25.75 -10.27
N LEU A 24 14.48 26.06 -9.02
CA LEU A 24 15.42 26.51 -7.99
C LEU A 24 16.13 25.35 -7.24
N ALA A 25 15.64 24.11 -7.36
CA ALA A 25 16.23 22.97 -6.68
C ALA A 25 17.59 22.55 -7.30
N LYS A 26 18.62 22.39 -6.46
CA LYS A 26 19.95 21.85 -6.84
C LYS A 26 19.84 20.40 -7.34
N GLN A 27 20.73 19.96 -8.23
CA GLN A 27 20.71 18.61 -8.86
C GLN A 27 20.49 17.43 -7.89
N SER A 28 21.11 17.43 -6.70
CA SER A 28 20.90 16.35 -5.71
C SER A 28 19.51 16.38 -5.04
N ALA A 29 18.92 17.57 -4.88
CA ALA A 29 17.58 17.75 -4.35
C ALA A 29 16.49 17.62 -5.42
N GLN A 30 16.85 17.67 -6.71
CA GLN A 30 15.87 17.59 -7.79
C GLN A 30 15.06 16.30 -7.70
N LYS A 31 15.64 15.11 -7.56
CA LYS A 31 14.83 13.87 -7.55
C LYS A 31 13.80 13.82 -6.41
N SER A 32 14.17 14.24 -5.20
CA SER A 32 13.26 14.29 -4.05
C SER A 32 12.26 15.45 -4.15
N ALA A 33 12.70 16.63 -4.60
CA ALA A 33 11.83 17.78 -4.85
C ALA A 33 10.82 17.49 -5.97
N TYR A 34 11.23 16.83 -7.06
CA TYR A 34 10.34 16.35 -8.12
C TYR A 34 9.28 15.40 -7.58
N ALA A 35 9.65 14.42 -6.75
CA ALA A 35 8.68 13.51 -6.15
C ALA A 35 7.72 14.22 -5.18
N LEU A 36 8.21 15.15 -4.37
CA LEU A 36 7.39 15.92 -3.43
C LEU A 36 6.45 16.89 -4.15
N LEU A 37 6.95 17.61 -5.15
CA LEU A 37 6.20 18.63 -5.87
C LEU A 37 5.25 18.03 -6.91
N ASN A 38 5.67 17.01 -7.66
CA ASN A 38 4.83 16.38 -8.70
C ASN A 38 3.98 15.22 -8.20
N ALA A 39 4.51 14.41 -7.29
CA ALA A 39 3.80 13.26 -6.76
C ALA A 39 3.37 13.45 -5.30
N GLY A 40 3.55 14.63 -4.70
CA GLY A 40 2.99 14.98 -3.38
C GLY A 40 3.46 14.08 -2.26
N ARG A 41 4.59 13.42 -2.47
CA ARG A 41 5.01 12.26 -1.68
C ARG A 41 6.48 12.44 -1.36
N GLY A 42 6.77 12.63 -0.07
CA GLY A 42 8.14 12.50 0.44
C GLY A 42 8.66 11.08 0.21
N ASN A 43 9.83 10.94 -0.40
CA ASN A 43 10.53 9.66 -0.47
C ASN A 43 11.25 9.42 0.88
N PRO A 44 11.02 8.29 1.56
CA PRO A 44 11.77 7.97 2.77
C PRO A 44 13.28 8.01 2.51
N ASN A 45 14.05 8.48 3.49
CA ASN A 45 15.51 8.42 3.49
C ASN A 45 16.04 7.34 4.45
N TRP A 46 15.18 6.41 4.85
CA TRP A 46 15.50 5.19 5.60
C TRP A 46 14.98 3.97 4.83
N ILE A 47 15.51 2.79 5.18
CA ILE A 47 15.08 1.49 4.64
C ILE A 47 15.07 0.43 5.75
N ALA A 48 14.18 -0.55 5.66
CA ALA A 48 14.24 -1.73 6.53
C ALA A 48 15.26 -2.75 6.00
N THR A 49 16.44 -2.84 6.63
CA THR A 49 17.56 -3.66 6.13
C THR A 49 17.37 -5.14 6.36
N ALA A 50 16.96 -5.57 7.57
CA ALA A 50 16.82 -6.98 7.93
C ALA A 50 16.03 -7.85 6.93
N PRO A 51 14.80 -7.47 6.49
CA PRO A 51 14.08 -8.25 5.49
C PRO A 51 14.72 -8.23 4.10
N ARG A 52 15.50 -7.18 3.76
CA ARG A 52 16.23 -7.10 2.48
C ARG A 52 17.46 -7.99 2.49
N GLU A 53 18.22 -8.00 3.59
CA GLU A 53 19.34 -8.92 3.79
C GLU A 53 18.87 -10.37 3.69
N ALA A 54 17.77 -10.70 4.37
CA ALA A 54 17.12 -12.00 4.26
C ALA A 54 16.70 -12.32 2.81
N PHE A 55 16.06 -11.37 2.10
CA PHE A 55 15.67 -11.55 0.70
C PHE A 55 16.88 -11.90 -0.19
N PHE A 56 17.96 -11.12 -0.13
CA PHE A 56 19.14 -11.37 -0.97
C PHE A 56 19.86 -12.67 -0.61
N LEU A 57 19.98 -13.00 0.68
CA LEU A 57 20.58 -14.25 1.12
C LEU A 57 19.73 -15.46 0.71
N PHE A 58 18.41 -15.35 0.83
CA PHE A 58 17.47 -16.39 0.40
C PHE A 58 17.54 -16.64 -1.12
N GLY A 59 17.81 -15.59 -1.91
CA GLY A 59 18.08 -15.73 -3.35
C GLY A 59 19.33 -16.56 -3.65
N GLN A 60 20.37 -16.48 -2.82
CA GLN A 60 21.56 -17.34 -2.94
C GLN A 60 21.24 -18.81 -2.65
N PHE A 61 20.40 -19.06 -1.64
CA PHE A 61 19.87 -20.39 -1.37
C PHE A 61 19.06 -20.92 -2.57
N ALA A 62 18.13 -20.13 -3.10
CA ALA A 62 17.29 -20.54 -4.22
C ALA A 62 18.13 -20.85 -5.49
N LEU A 63 19.17 -20.07 -5.77
CA LEU A 63 20.12 -20.36 -6.87
C LEU A 63 20.92 -21.64 -6.60
N THR A 64 21.28 -21.92 -5.34
CA THR A 64 21.93 -23.18 -4.95
C THR A 64 21.01 -24.37 -5.22
N GLU A 65 19.73 -24.24 -4.88
CA GLU A 65 18.72 -25.27 -5.13
C GLU A 65 18.43 -25.48 -6.63
N SER A 66 18.45 -24.41 -7.42
CA SER A 66 18.32 -24.48 -8.89
C SER A 66 19.49 -25.27 -9.51
N ARG A 67 20.72 -25.04 -9.04
CA ARG A 67 21.91 -25.79 -9.49
C ARG A 67 21.88 -27.26 -9.08
N ARG A 68 21.15 -27.59 -8.01
CA ARG A 68 21.00 -28.98 -7.56
C ARG A 68 20.29 -29.86 -8.59
N THR A 69 19.41 -29.28 -9.41
CA THR A 69 18.58 -30.03 -10.37
C THR A 69 19.21 -30.07 -11.76
N MET A 70 19.93 -29.02 -12.14
CA MET A 70 20.81 -28.99 -13.30
C MET A 70 21.84 -27.88 -13.09
N ASP A 71 23.10 -28.10 -13.49
CA ASP A 71 24.16 -27.09 -13.45
C ASP A 71 25.04 -27.21 -14.69
N ASP A 72 24.87 -26.28 -15.64
CA ASP A 72 25.81 -26.09 -16.75
C ASP A 72 26.63 -24.81 -16.52
N PRO A 73 27.83 -24.93 -15.92
CA PRO A 73 28.67 -23.78 -15.60
C PRO A 73 29.28 -23.12 -16.85
N LYS A 74 29.27 -23.76 -18.02
CA LYS A 74 29.83 -23.17 -19.24
C LYS A 74 28.96 -22.04 -19.78
N VAL A 75 27.65 -22.16 -19.62
CA VAL A 75 26.66 -21.19 -20.07
C VAL A 75 25.94 -20.48 -18.92
N GLY A 76 26.16 -20.91 -17.68
CA GLY A 76 25.52 -20.34 -16.49
C GLY A 76 24.04 -20.71 -16.37
N LEU A 77 23.68 -21.93 -16.78
CA LEU A 77 22.30 -22.42 -16.77
C LEU A 77 22.06 -23.35 -15.57
N ALA A 78 20.91 -23.16 -14.92
CA ALA A 78 20.47 -24.00 -13.81
C ALA A 78 19.05 -24.55 -14.06
N GLY A 79 18.66 -25.57 -13.30
CA GLY A 79 17.33 -26.18 -13.40
C GLY A 79 16.28 -25.50 -12.52
N MET A 80 15.05 -26.01 -12.58
CA MET A 80 13.95 -25.55 -11.72
C MET A 80 14.05 -26.14 -10.32
N LEU A 81 13.49 -25.45 -9.34
CA LEU A 81 13.43 -25.87 -7.94
C LEU A 81 12.60 -27.14 -7.75
N GLN A 82 12.82 -27.84 -6.64
CA GLN A 82 12.07 -29.05 -6.27
C GLN A 82 11.60 -28.94 -4.83
N MET A 83 10.29 -29.01 -4.62
CA MET A 83 9.65 -28.81 -3.31
C MET A 83 10.07 -29.82 -2.25
N ASN A 84 10.09 -31.11 -2.58
CA ASN A 84 10.26 -32.16 -1.58
C ASN A 84 11.61 -32.04 -0.86
N GLY A 85 11.57 -31.87 0.47
CA GLY A 85 12.71 -31.75 1.36
C GLY A 85 13.47 -30.40 1.27
N ILE A 86 12.92 -29.38 0.61
CA ILE A 86 13.59 -28.09 0.45
C ILE A 86 13.77 -27.35 1.77
N ALA A 87 12.86 -27.50 2.74
CA ALA A 87 12.98 -26.86 4.04
C ALA A 87 14.15 -27.43 4.85
N ALA A 88 14.35 -28.75 4.85
CA ALA A 88 15.51 -29.37 5.48
C ALA A 88 16.82 -28.98 4.79
N ARG A 89 16.80 -28.80 3.46
CA ARG A 89 17.97 -28.30 2.72
C ARG A 89 18.27 -26.85 3.07
N LEU A 90 17.26 -26.01 3.23
CA LEU A 90 17.41 -24.63 3.70
C LEU A 90 18.05 -24.59 5.09
N GLU A 91 17.56 -25.39 6.03
CA GLU A 91 18.10 -25.46 7.39
C GLU A 91 19.60 -25.81 7.38
N ASN A 92 19.97 -26.90 6.72
CA ASN A 92 21.38 -27.32 6.55
C ASN A 92 22.22 -26.27 5.81
N TRP A 93 21.63 -25.53 4.88
CA TRP A 93 22.31 -24.47 4.15
C TRP A 93 22.56 -23.27 5.07
N LEU A 94 21.59 -22.87 5.88
CA LEU A 94 21.69 -21.75 6.82
C LEU A 94 22.67 -22.04 7.96
N GLU A 95 22.80 -23.28 8.43
CA GLU A 95 23.83 -23.65 9.41
C GLU A 95 25.24 -23.28 8.94
N LYS A 96 25.51 -23.51 7.65
CA LYS A 96 26.80 -23.21 6.99
C LYS A 96 26.99 -21.71 6.68
N HIS A 97 25.94 -20.91 6.79
CA HIS A 97 25.93 -19.48 6.49
C HIS A 97 25.37 -18.68 7.67
N SER A 98 25.52 -19.19 8.89
CA SER A 98 24.91 -18.63 10.10
C SER A 98 25.45 -17.25 10.49
N ASP A 99 26.62 -16.90 9.97
CA ASP A 99 27.28 -15.60 10.10
C ASP A 99 26.79 -14.54 9.10
N MET A 100 26.03 -14.95 8.06
CA MET A 100 25.55 -14.03 7.03
C MET A 100 24.38 -13.18 7.52
N PRO A 101 24.35 -11.87 7.21
CA PRO A 101 23.20 -11.01 7.49
C PRO A 101 21.91 -11.59 6.88
N GLY A 102 20.85 -11.69 7.69
CA GLY A 102 19.57 -12.25 7.28
C GLY A 102 19.38 -13.75 7.57
N ALA A 103 20.43 -14.52 7.88
CA ALA A 103 20.32 -15.97 8.12
C ALA A 103 19.35 -16.30 9.25
N ALA A 104 19.54 -15.67 10.42
CA ALA A 104 18.65 -15.84 11.57
C ALA A 104 17.21 -15.41 11.25
N PHE A 105 17.04 -14.34 10.47
CA PHE A 105 15.72 -13.86 10.07
C PHE A 105 14.98 -14.89 9.20
N ILE A 106 15.68 -15.53 8.24
CA ILE A 106 15.09 -16.59 7.40
C ILE A 106 14.64 -17.78 8.26
N SER A 107 15.48 -18.25 9.18
CA SER A 107 15.11 -19.35 10.09
C SER A 107 13.87 -19.01 10.91
N SER A 108 13.84 -17.83 11.54
CA SER A 108 12.68 -17.37 12.31
C SER A 108 11.43 -17.16 11.44
N MET A 109 11.58 -16.73 10.19
CA MET A 109 10.46 -16.56 9.26
C MET A 109 9.79 -17.89 8.92
N VAL A 110 10.57 -18.92 8.60
CA VAL A 110 10.03 -20.26 8.30
C VAL A 110 9.38 -20.86 9.54
N GLU A 111 10.05 -20.78 10.69
CA GLU A 111 9.51 -21.23 11.97
C GLU A 111 8.19 -20.53 12.32
N HIS A 112 8.13 -19.21 12.12
CA HIS A 112 6.92 -18.43 12.33
C HIS A 112 5.80 -18.85 11.39
N GLY A 113 6.10 -19.10 10.10
CA GLY A 113 5.14 -19.62 9.13
C GLY A 113 4.49 -20.93 9.59
N VAL A 114 5.31 -21.89 10.04
CA VAL A 114 4.84 -23.18 10.54
C VAL A 114 4.04 -23.03 11.84
N LYS A 115 4.57 -22.30 12.83
CA LYS A 115 3.94 -22.20 14.16
C LYS A 115 2.68 -21.36 14.17
N MET A 116 2.67 -20.23 13.45
CA MET A 116 1.55 -19.29 13.47
C MET A 116 0.47 -19.70 12.47
N PHE A 117 0.84 -20.14 11.27
CA PHE A 117 -0.14 -20.40 10.22
C PHE A 117 -0.38 -21.89 9.96
N GLY A 118 0.39 -22.79 10.59
CA GLY A 118 0.28 -24.23 10.33
C GLY A 118 0.77 -24.62 8.93
N PHE A 119 1.61 -23.80 8.31
CA PHE A 119 2.11 -24.07 6.96
C PHE A 119 2.94 -25.35 6.90
N ASN A 120 2.85 -26.05 5.77
CA ASN A 120 3.85 -27.05 5.43
C ASN A 120 5.17 -26.33 5.10
N ALA A 121 6.25 -26.70 5.78
CA ALA A 121 7.53 -26.01 5.65
C ALA A 121 8.11 -26.10 4.23
N ASP A 122 8.03 -27.27 3.58
CA ASP A 122 8.51 -27.43 2.20
C ASP A 122 7.71 -26.57 1.23
N ALA A 123 6.38 -26.53 1.37
CA ALA A 123 5.51 -25.71 0.53
C ALA A 123 5.79 -24.21 0.69
N LEU A 124 5.97 -23.73 1.92
CA LEU A 124 6.33 -22.34 2.21
C LEU A 124 7.68 -21.97 1.61
N VAL A 125 8.72 -22.76 1.89
CA VAL A 125 10.08 -22.50 1.41
C VAL A 125 10.14 -22.58 -0.12
N HIS A 126 9.43 -23.54 -0.72
CA HIS A 126 9.32 -23.66 -2.17
C HIS A 126 8.63 -22.44 -2.79
N GLU A 127 7.45 -22.03 -2.28
CA GLU A 127 6.74 -20.85 -2.81
C GLU A 127 7.64 -19.61 -2.80
N LEU A 128 8.34 -19.37 -1.68
CA LEU A 128 9.25 -18.22 -1.58
C LEU A 128 10.47 -18.35 -2.50
N ALA A 129 11.04 -19.55 -2.63
CA ALA A 129 12.25 -19.78 -3.43
C ALA A 129 11.95 -19.65 -4.93
N ASP A 130 10.82 -20.20 -5.37
CA ASP A 130 10.31 -20.10 -6.73
C ASP A 130 10.00 -18.63 -7.08
N SER A 131 9.35 -17.91 -6.16
CA SER A 131 9.03 -16.49 -6.34
C SER A 131 10.26 -15.60 -6.49
N ILE A 132 11.35 -15.89 -5.77
CA ILE A 132 12.57 -15.07 -5.85
C ILE A 132 13.38 -15.34 -7.11
N ILE A 133 13.33 -16.58 -7.63
CA ILE A 133 13.94 -16.93 -8.92
C ILE A 133 13.13 -16.33 -10.07
N GLY A 134 11.79 -16.37 -9.97
CA GLY A 134 10.90 -15.81 -10.98
C GLY A 134 10.90 -16.61 -12.28
N ASP A 135 11.07 -17.93 -12.20
CA ASP A 135 11.04 -18.87 -13.33
C ASP A 135 9.63 -19.42 -13.62
N ASN A 136 8.64 -19.10 -12.78
CA ASN A 136 7.23 -19.43 -12.99
C ASN A 136 6.33 -18.18 -13.02
N TYR A 137 5.21 -18.31 -13.72
CA TYR A 137 4.13 -17.32 -13.61
C TYR A 137 3.49 -17.39 -12.20
N PRO A 138 3.04 -16.26 -11.64
CA PRO A 138 2.36 -16.26 -10.35
C PRO A 138 1.09 -17.09 -10.38
N VAL A 139 0.95 -18.05 -9.47
CA VAL A 139 -0.26 -18.87 -9.33
C VAL A 139 -0.63 -19.00 -7.84
N PRO A 140 -1.86 -18.63 -7.44
CA PRO A 140 -2.90 -17.98 -8.25
C PRO A 140 -2.51 -16.57 -8.76
N ASP A 141 -3.07 -16.17 -9.91
CA ASP A 141 -2.80 -14.87 -10.55
C ASP A 141 -3.00 -13.66 -9.62
N ARG A 142 -3.92 -13.79 -8.66
CA ARG A 142 -4.28 -12.74 -7.71
C ARG A 142 -3.19 -12.53 -6.66
N MET A 143 -2.77 -13.59 -5.99
CA MET A 143 -1.71 -13.55 -4.98
C MET A 143 -1.32 -14.99 -4.63
N LEU A 144 -0.03 -15.20 -4.34
CA LEU A 144 0.47 -16.51 -3.89
C LEU A 144 -0.12 -16.88 -2.51
N VAL A 145 -0.29 -18.18 -2.28
CA VAL A 145 -1.14 -18.70 -1.20
C VAL A 145 -0.58 -18.40 0.19
N HIS A 146 0.71 -18.62 0.42
CA HIS A 146 1.32 -18.31 1.72
C HIS A 146 1.56 -16.80 1.86
N ALA A 147 2.02 -16.14 0.79
CA ALA A 147 2.23 -14.69 0.79
C ALA A 147 0.95 -13.91 1.13
N GLU A 148 -0.21 -14.31 0.58
CA GLU A 148 -1.51 -13.70 0.90
C GLU A 148 -1.83 -13.81 2.38
N GLN A 149 -1.70 -15.00 2.98
CA GLN A 149 -2.04 -15.21 4.39
C GLN A 149 -1.14 -14.39 5.32
N VAL A 150 0.15 -14.30 5.00
CA VAL A 150 1.12 -13.48 5.75
C VAL A 150 0.80 -11.99 5.60
N ALA A 151 0.55 -11.51 4.38
CA ALA A 151 0.20 -10.12 4.13
C ALA A 151 -1.15 -9.74 4.77
N HIS A 152 -2.13 -10.62 4.72
CA HIS A 152 -3.42 -10.45 5.37
C HIS A 152 -3.23 -10.30 6.89
N ARG A 153 -2.47 -11.21 7.52
CA ARG A 153 -2.19 -11.11 8.96
C ARG A 153 -1.50 -9.81 9.35
N TYR A 154 -0.54 -9.36 8.53
CA TYR A 154 0.12 -8.07 8.70
C TYR A 154 -0.88 -6.90 8.63
N LEU A 155 -1.73 -6.87 7.60
CA LEU A 155 -2.72 -5.80 7.42
C LEU A 155 -3.75 -5.78 8.54
N MET A 156 -4.18 -6.95 9.00
CA MET A 156 -5.10 -7.04 10.14
C MET A 156 -4.50 -6.45 11.42
N TRP A 157 -3.17 -6.52 11.60
CA TRP A 157 -2.47 -5.81 12.67
C TRP A 157 -2.34 -4.32 12.37
N ALA A 158 -1.81 -3.97 11.20
CA ALA A 158 -1.47 -2.60 10.84
C ALA A 158 -2.71 -1.69 10.76
N MET A 159 -3.84 -2.23 10.31
CA MET A 159 -5.08 -1.50 10.01
C MET A 159 -6.17 -1.66 11.08
N GLY A 160 -6.08 -2.68 11.95
CA GLY A 160 -7.12 -3.01 12.93
C GLY A 160 -6.84 -2.58 14.38
N GLY A 161 -5.60 -2.18 14.68
CA GLY A 161 -5.13 -1.90 16.04
C GLY A 161 -5.18 -3.13 16.95
N ASP A 162 -5.12 -2.91 18.27
CA ASP A 162 -5.09 -3.96 19.30
C ASP A 162 -6.46 -4.60 19.60
N GLY A 163 -7.51 -4.23 18.85
CA GLY A 163 -8.89 -4.67 19.07
C GLY A 163 -9.24 -6.00 18.41
N GLN A 164 -10.36 -6.59 18.84
CA GLN A 164 -10.88 -7.83 18.25
C GLN A 164 -11.28 -7.60 16.79
N GLN A 165 -10.70 -8.43 15.92
CA GLN A 165 -10.74 -8.28 14.47
C GLN A 165 -12.14 -8.56 13.91
N SER A 166 -12.69 -7.63 13.13
CA SER A 166 -13.89 -7.82 12.32
C SER A 166 -13.58 -7.58 10.85
N GLY A 167 -13.81 -8.59 10.02
CA GLY A 167 -13.65 -8.51 8.57
C GLY A 167 -12.77 -9.63 8.02
N LYS A 168 -13.24 -10.28 6.97
CA LYS A 168 -12.44 -11.14 6.09
C LYS A 168 -12.36 -10.41 4.76
N PHE A 169 -11.16 -10.19 4.26
CA PHE A 169 -10.94 -9.65 2.93
C PHE A 169 -9.89 -10.49 2.20
N ASP A 170 -10.02 -10.56 0.89
CA ASP A 170 -9.05 -11.21 0.02
C ASP A 170 -8.07 -10.14 -0.49
N LEU A 171 -6.84 -10.53 -0.82
CA LEU A 171 -5.81 -9.58 -1.25
C LEU A 171 -5.48 -9.71 -2.73
N TYR A 172 -5.40 -8.60 -3.45
CA TYR A 172 -4.80 -8.57 -4.77
C TYR A 172 -3.47 -7.83 -4.73
N ALA A 173 -2.36 -8.54 -4.99
CA ALA A 173 -1.02 -7.95 -5.01
C ALA A 173 -0.82 -7.13 -6.29
N VAL A 174 -0.48 -5.84 -6.14
CA VAL A 174 -0.31 -4.91 -7.27
C VAL A 174 0.94 -4.05 -7.09
N GLU A 175 1.28 -3.28 -8.12
CA GLU A 175 2.50 -2.48 -8.24
C GLU A 175 2.46 -1.16 -7.41
N GLY A 176 2.04 -1.29 -6.15
CA GLY A 176 1.84 -0.22 -5.18
C GLY A 176 0.51 0.52 -5.36
N GLY A 177 0.20 1.40 -4.39
CA GLY A 177 -1.11 2.07 -4.32
C GLY A 177 -1.47 2.92 -5.54
N THR A 178 -0.48 3.40 -6.31
CA THR A 178 -0.74 4.12 -7.56
C THR A 178 -1.43 3.23 -8.59
N VAL A 179 -0.95 2.00 -8.78
CA VAL A 179 -1.54 1.07 -9.76
C VAL A 179 -2.83 0.46 -9.22
N ALA A 180 -2.90 0.21 -7.91
CA ALA A 180 -4.14 -0.19 -7.23
C ALA A 180 -5.30 0.74 -7.61
N MET A 181 -5.09 2.06 -7.50
CA MET A 181 -6.11 3.05 -7.85
C MET A 181 -6.52 2.97 -9.32
N CYS A 182 -5.57 2.81 -10.24
CA CYS A 182 -5.91 2.65 -11.66
C CYS A 182 -6.77 1.39 -11.92
N TYR A 183 -6.44 0.26 -11.29
CA TYR A 183 -7.22 -0.98 -11.44
C TYR A 183 -8.59 -0.88 -10.80
N ILE A 184 -8.71 -0.26 -9.63
CA ILE A 184 -9.98 -0.08 -8.92
C ILE A 184 -10.92 0.79 -9.76
N PHE A 185 -10.48 1.98 -10.19
CA PHE A 185 -11.32 2.88 -10.99
C PHE A 185 -11.76 2.21 -12.30
N LYS A 186 -10.83 1.58 -13.03
CA LYS A 186 -11.16 0.85 -14.27
C LYS A 186 -12.14 -0.28 -14.01
N SER A 187 -11.94 -1.07 -12.96
CA SER A 187 -12.83 -2.19 -12.59
C SER A 187 -14.23 -1.71 -12.20
N LEU A 188 -14.33 -0.62 -11.44
CA LEU A 188 -15.61 -0.03 -11.04
C LEU A 188 -16.42 0.44 -12.26
N ILE A 189 -15.77 1.05 -13.25
CA ILE A 189 -16.41 1.45 -14.51
C ILE A 189 -16.76 0.24 -15.38
N ALA A 190 -15.82 -0.67 -15.60
CA ALA A 190 -15.99 -1.83 -16.48
C ALA A 190 -17.15 -2.73 -16.01
N ASN A 191 -17.32 -2.85 -14.69
CA ASN A 191 -18.41 -3.60 -14.07
C ASN A 191 -19.68 -2.76 -13.83
N ARG A 192 -19.70 -1.48 -14.25
CA ARG A 192 -20.83 -0.54 -14.11
C ARG A 192 -21.28 -0.33 -12.67
N ILE A 193 -20.39 -0.53 -11.71
CA ILE A 193 -20.58 -0.19 -10.30
C ILE A 193 -20.59 1.34 -10.16
N LEU A 194 -19.65 2.00 -10.85
CA LEU A 194 -19.69 3.42 -11.14
C LEU A 194 -19.89 3.64 -12.65
N LYS A 195 -20.45 4.79 -13.01
CA LYS A 195 -20.68 5.20 -14.40
C LYS A 195 -20.09 6.57 -14.64
N LYS A 196 -19.72 6.83 -15.90
CA LYS A 196 -19.28 8.15 -16.32
C LYS A 196 -20.29 9.23 -15.89
N GLY A 197 -19.83 10.28 -15.22
CA GLY A 197 -20.70 11.36 -14.72
C GLY A 197 -21.32 11.13 -13.33
N ASP A 198 -21.10 9.97 -12.70
CA ASP A 198 -21.56 9.72 -11.33
C ASP A 198 -20.92 10.69 -10.33
N THR A 199 -21.61 10.91 -9.20
CA THR A 199 -21.10 11.78 -8.15
C THR A 199 -20.32 10.96 -7.14
N ILE A 200 -19.08 11.39 -6.85
CA ILE A 200 -18.25 10.78 -5.80
C ILE A 200 -17.85 11.84 -4.78
N ALA A 201 -17.71 11.44 -3.53
CA ALA A 201 -17.17 12.25 -2.48
C ALA A 201 -15.67 12.03 -2.34
N ILE A 202 -14.91 13.09 -2.11
CA ILE A 202 -13.46 13.03 -1.89
C ILE A 202 -13.14 13.75 -0.59
N GLY A 203 -12.49 13.05 0.34
CA GLY A 203 -11.98 13.63 1.58
C GLY A 203 -10.84 14.60 1.29
N THR A 204 -10.94 15.84 1.75
CA THR A 204 -9.99 16.92 1.46
C THR A 204 -9.52 17.62 2.73
N PRO A 205 -8.30 18.17 2.79
CA PRO A 205 -7.33 18.28 1.70
C PRO A 205 -6.65 16.94 1.39
N ILE A 206 -6.48 16.66 0.10
CA ILE A 206 -5.90 15.43 -0.43
C ILE A 206 -4.92 15.79 -1.54
N PHE A 207 -3.93 14.94 -1.75
CA PHE A 207 -2.98 15.15 -2.82
C PHE A 207 -3.62 14.98 -4.21
N THR A 208 -3.18 15.82 -5.15
CA THR A 208 -3.82 16.16 -6.44
C THR A 208 -4.20 15.00 -7.36
N PRO A 209 -3.41 13.91 -7.51
CA PRO A 209 -3.72 12.84 -8.45
C PRO A 209 -5.05 12.14 -8.19
N TYR A 210 -5.53 12.08 -6.94
CA TYR A 210 -6.83 11.46 -6.64
C TYR A 210 -8.00 12.35 -7.06
N ILE A 211 -7.79 13.66 -7.13
CA ILE A 211 -8.75 14.61 -7.70
C ILE A 211 -8.70 14.51 -9.23
N GLU A 212 -7.50 14.56 -9.81
CA GLU A 212 -7.31 14.54 -11.26
C GLU A 212 -7.85 13.25 -11.91
N ILE A 213 -7.62 12.07 -11.31
CA ILE A 213 -8.14 10.80 -11.86
C ILE A 213 -9.67 10.83 -11.93
N ALA A 214 -10.36 11.41 -10.95
CA ALA A 214 -11.82 11.49 -10.97
C ALA A 214 -12.37 12.36 -12.11
N GLU A 215 -11.60 13.37 -12.53
CA GLU A 215 -11.98 14.37 -13.53
C GLU A 215 -11.61 13.96 -14.97
N LEU A 216 -10.75 12.95 -15.16
CA LEU A 216 -10.38 12.46 -16.49
C LEU A 216 -11.62 12.12 -17.32
N GLU A 217 -11.58 12.41 -18.62
CA GLU A 217 -12.73 12.28 -19.54
C GLU A 217 -13.35 10.87 -19.53
N ASP A 218 -12.54 9.83 -19.31
CA ASP A 218 -13.00 8.44 -19.21
C ASP A 218 -13.99 8.22 -18.04
N TYR A 219 -13.85 8.99 -16.96
CA TYR A 219 -14.69 8.91 -15.76
C TYR A 219 -15.65 10.10 -15.63
N ALA A 220 -15.16 11.33 -15.86
CA ALA A 220 -15.90 12.58 -15.75
C ALA A 220 -16.79 12.65 -14.48
N PHE A 221 -16.28 12.16 -13.35
CA PHE A 221 -17.06 12.12 -12.11
C PHE A 221 -17.31 13.54 -11.59
N LYS A 222 -18.45 13.71 -10.92
CA LYS A 222 -18.76 14.95 -10.19
C LYS A 222 -18.22 14.85 -8.77
N ALA A 223 -17.10 15.49 -8.50
CA ALA A 223 -16.48 15.46 -7.19
C ALA A 223 -17.22 16.36 -6.18
N VAL A 224 -17.62 15.81 -5.04
CA VAL A 224 -18.11 16.52 -3.86
C VAL A 224 -17.02 16.47 -2.79
N HIS A 225 -16.46 17.62 -2.43
CA HIS A 225 -15.41 17.66 -1.42
C HIS A 225 -15.99 17.60 0.00
N ILE A 226 -15.52 16.62 0.76
CA ILE A 226 -15.74 16.50 2.20
C ILE A 226 -14.52 17.08 2.89
N ARG A 227 -14.67 18.24 3.51
CA ARG A 227 -13.55 19.04 4.00
C ARG A 227 -13.22 18.69 5.45
N ALA A 228 -11.95 18.50 5.72
CA ALA A 228 -11.35 18.38 7.03
C ALA A 228 -10.59 19.69 7.33
N PRO A 229 -11.27 20.72 7.86
CA PRO A 229 -10.66 22.03 8.06
C PRO A 229 -9.53 22.00 9.11
N GLN A 230 -8.53 22.83 8.92
CA GLN A 230 -7.39 22.94 9.84
C GLN A 230 -7.84 23.41 11.23
N GLU A 231 -8.83 24.30 11.29
CA GLU A 231 -9.43 24.82 12.52
C GLU A 231 -10.07 23.69 13.36
N ASN A 232 -10.52 22.63 12.69
CA ASN A 232 -11.03 21.42 13.33
C ASN A 232 -9.97 20.30 13.43
N ARG A 233 -8.68 20.67 13.45
CA ARG A 233 -7.55 19.73 13.55
C ARG A 233 -7.56 18.65 12.46
N PHE A 234 -8.00 19.04 11.26
CA PHE A 234 -8.16 18.14 10.11
C PHE A 234 -9.08 16.95 10.38
N GLN A 235 -10.10 17.12 11.22
CA GLN A 235 -11.22 16.17 11.36
C GLN A 235 -12.43 16.67 10.56
N TYR A 236 -13.21 15.74 10.00
CA TYR A 236 -14.44 16.06 9.28
C TYR A 236 -15.52 16.56 10.26
N THR A 237 -16.17 17.68 9.95
CA THR A 237 -17.28 18.21 10.76
C THR A 237 -18.58 17.47 10.45
N ASP A 238 -19.60 17.64 11.31
CA ASP A 238 -20.91 17.01 11.09
C ASP A 238 -21.58 17.50 9.80
N GLU A 239 -21.42 18.79 9.48
CA GLU A 239 -21.93 19.39 8.24
C GLU A 239 -21.26 18.80 7.01
N GLU A 240 -19.96 18.52 7.09
CA GLU A 240 -19.20 17.90 6.00
C GLU A 240 -19.57 16.43 5.82
N LEU A 241 -19.67 15.67 6.92
CA LEU A 241 -20.12 14.27 6.89
C LEU A 241 -21.55 14.13 6.37
N LYS A 242 -22.45 15.06 6.69
CA LYS A 242 -23.84 15.07 6.22
C LYS A 242 -23.97 15.10 4.70
N LYS A 243 -22.98 15.63 3.98
CA LYS A 243 -22.97 15.60 2.51
C LYS A 243 -22.96 14.17 1.96
N LEU A 244 -22.42 13.21 2.71
CA LEU A 244 -22.42 11.79 2.35
C LEU A 244 -23.82 11.18 2.39
N GLU A 245 -24.80 11.80 3.06
CA GLU A 245 -26.18 11.32 3.06
C GLU A 245 -26.88 11.49 1.70
N ASP A 246 -26.34 12.33 0.81
CA ASP A 246 -26.90 12.54 -0.53
C ASP A 246 -26.82 11.24 -1.37
N PRO A 247 -27.95 10.65 -1.78
CA PRO A 247 -27.98 9.39 -2.53
C PRO A 247 -27.35 9.49 -3.93
N ARG A 248 -27.09 10.71 -4.43
CA ARG A 248 -26.30 10.93 -5.65
C ARG A 248 -24.83 10.57 -5.45
N VAL A 249 -24.29 10.75 -4.25
CA VAL A 249 -22.91 10.37 -3.90
C VAL A 249 -22.84 8.85 -3.83
N LYS A 250 -22.17 8.22 -4.81
CA LYS A 250 -22.05 6.75 -4.93
C LYS A 250 -20.86 6.17 -4.20
N ALA A 251 -19.78 6.93 -4.07
CA ALA A 251 -18.59 6.50 -3.38
C ALA A 251 -17.98 7.64 -2.55
N PHE A 252 -17.26 7.29 -1.50
CA PHE A 252 -16.43 8.21 -0.72
C PHE A 252 -14.97 7.73 -0.70
N PHE A 253 -14.09 8.53 -1.29
CA PHE A 253 -12.67 8.25 -1.43
C PHE A 253 -11.87 9.08 -0.44
N VAL A 254 -11.00 8.42 0.30
CA VAL A 254 -10.24 9.06 1.38
C VAL A 254 -8.82 8.49 1.49
N VAL A 255 -7.89 9.34 1.90
CA VAL A 255 -6.54 8.95 2.33
C VAL A 255 -6.51 9.09 3.84
N ASN A 256 -6.22 8.01 4.55
CA ASN A 256 -6.29 7.98 6.00
C ASN A 256 -5.14 7.15 6.57
N PRO A 257 -4.14 7.74 7.26
CA PRO A 257 -3.96 9.15 7.58
C PRO A 257 -3.78 10.05 6.35
N GLY A 258 -4.31 11.28 6.42
CA GLY A 258 -4.38 12.18 5.28
C GLY A 258 -3.01 12.64 4.75
N ASN A 259 -2.95 12.94 3.46
CA ASN A 259 -1.82 13.60 2.80
C ASN A 259 -2.36 14.82 2.04
N PRO A 260 -2.01 16.06 2.43
CA PRO A 260 -0.83 16.45 3.22
C PRO A 260 -1.01 16.57 4.73
N THR A 261 -2.23 16.37 5.26
CA THR A 261 -2.54 16.70 6.67
C THR A 261 -1.73 15.92 7.70
N SER A 262 -1.29 14.70 7.36
CA SER A 262 -0.63 13.75 8.25
C SER A 262 -1.46 13.41 9.50
N MET A 263 -2.79 13.55 9.43
CA MET A 263 -3.72 13.26 10.52
C MET A 263 -4.58 12.06 10.17
N GLY A 264 -4.65 11.09 11.09
CA GLY A 264 -5.65 10.02 11.02
C GLY A 264 -7.04 10.53 11.40
N ILE A 265 -8.07 9.86 10.87
CA ILE A 265 -9.45 10.05 11.35
C ILE A 265 -9.50 9.59 12.81
N ASP A 266 -9.92 10.48 13.70
CA ASP A 266 -10.01 10.16 15.12
C ASP A 266 -11.20 9.25 15.45
N THR A 267 -11.20 8.67 16.65
CA THR A 267 -12.24 7.73 17.09
C THR A 267 -13.65 8.32 17.03
N ALA A 268 -13.81 9.61 17.37
CA ALA A 268 -15.11 10.26 17.38
C ALA A 268 -15.67 10.44 15.96
N THR A 269 -14.82 10.89 15.03
CA THR A 269 -15.14 11.09 13.61
C THR A 269 -15.37 9.75 12.91
N MET A 270 -14.53 8.74 13.23
CA MET A 270 -14.71 7.38 12.73
C MET A 270 -16.07 6.82 13.16
N LYS A 271 -16.45 6.96 14.43
CA LYS A 271 -17.75 6.51 14.93
C LYS A 271 -18.90 7.15 14.17
N LYS A 272 -18.83 8.46 13.91
CA LYS A 272 -19.86 9.20 13.13
C LYS A 272 -19.96 8.68 11.70
N LEU A 273 -18.84 8.44 11.04
CA LEU A 273 -18.79 7.84 9.70
C LEU A 273 -19.42 6.44 9.69
N VAL A 274 -19.05 5.58 10.66
CA VAL A 274 -19.59 4.23 10.81
C VAL A 274 -21.10 4.25 11.02
N ASP A 275 -21.59 5.11 11.91
CA ASP A 275 -23.02 5.24 12.20
C ASP A 275 -23.78 5.74 10.96
N LEU A 276 -23.24 6.71 10.23
CA LEU A 276 -23.84 7.23 8.99
C LEU A 276 -23.96 6.15 7.92
N VAL A 277 -22.88 5.40 7.67
CA VAL A 277 -22.89 4.33 6.65
C VAL A 277 -23.85 3.22 7.05
N LYS A 278 -23.80 2.73 8.30
CA LYS A 278 -24.67 1.64 8.76
C LYS A 278 -26.15 2.00 8.77
N THR A 279 -26.51 3.26 9.09
CA THR A 279 -27.91 3.64 9.32
C THR A 279 -28.55 4.41 8.18
N LYS A 280 -27.77 5.17 7.40
CA LYS A 280 -28.28 6.06 6.34
C LYS A 280 -27.83 5.65 4.96
N ARG A 281 -26.61 5.13 4.84
CA ARG A 281 -25.96 4.87 3.54
C ARG A 281 -25.32 3.47 3.47
N PRO A 282 -26.08 2.39 3.71
CA PRO A 282 -25.55 1.03 3.63
C PRO A 282 -25.07 0.66 2.21
N ASP A 283 -25.47 1.46 1.21
CA ASP A 283 -25.08 1.34 -0.20
C ASP A 283 -23.78 2.09 -0.56
N LEU A 284 -23.25 2.95 0.32
CA LEU A 284 -22.11 3.80 0.00
C LEU A 284 -20.84 2.96 -0.15
N ILE A 285 -20.15 3.12 -1.28
CA ILE A 285 -18.85 2.52 -1.52
C ILE A 285 -17.78 3.38 -0.87
N LEU A 286 -16.88 2.76 -0.11
CA LEU A 286 -15.75 3.42 0.51
C LEU A 286 -14.45 2.96 -0.17
N LEU A 287 -13.54 3.89 -0.42
CA LEU A 287 -12.18 3.59 -0.86
C LEU A 287 -11.22 4.31 0.06
N THR A 288 -10.39 3.55 0.78
CA THR A 288 -9.43 4.10 1.74
C THR A 288 -8.00 3.77 1.33
N ASP A 289 -7.15 4.79 1.19
CA ASP A 289 -5.70 4.62 1.05
C ASP A 289 -5.02 4.86 2.39
N ASP A 290 -4.55 3.76 2.98
CA ASP A 290 -4.06 3.73 4.35
C ASP A 290 -2.54 3.54 4.43
N VAL A 291 -1.82 3.98 3.39
CA VAL A 291 -0.35 3.90 3.29
C VAL A 291 0.40 4.46 4.51
N TYR A 292 -0.22 5.39 5.26
CA TYR A 292 0.38 6.00 6.46
C TYR A 292 -0.11 5.39 7.79
N GLY A 293 -0.99 4.37 7.78
CA GLY A 293 -1.64 3.86 8.99
C GLY A 293 -0.67 3.45 10.10
N THR A 294 0.43 2.80 9.74
CA THR A 294 1.47 2.34 10.68
C THR A 294 2.24 3.46 11.38
N PHE A 295 2.10 4.71 10.96
CA PHE A 295 2.70 5.87 11.64
C PHE A 295 1.80 6.44 12.73
N VAL A 296 0.54 5.97 12.83
CA VAL A 296 -0.42 6.39 13.86
C VAL A 296 -0.57 5.28 14.89
N PRO A 297 -0.30 5.55 16.19
CA PRO A 297 -0.54 4.58 17.25
C PRO A 297 -2.01 4.15 17.29
N ASN A 298 -2.26 2.85 17.41
CA ASN A 298 -3.61 2.27 17.46
C ASN A 298 -4.51 2.68 16.29
N PHE A 299 -3.92 2.84 15.10
CA PHE A 299 -4.66 3.18 13.89
C PHE A 299 -5.78 2.17 13.60
N ARG A 300 -6.93 2.69 13.19
CA ARG A 300 -8.09 1.90 12.77
C ARG A 300 -8.57 2.38 11.40
N SER A 301 -8.58 1.46 10.45
CA SER A 301 -8.98 1.69 9.07
C SER A 301 -10.51 1.60 8.91
N LEU A 302 -11.05 2.34 7.95
CA LEU A 302 -12.41 2.13 7.45
C LEU A 302 -12.63 0.70 6.96
N LEU A 303 -11.59 0.04 6.43
CA LEU A 303 -11.64 -1.36 5.99
C LEU A 303 -12.02 -2.29 7.15
N THR A 304 -11.58 -1.99 8.36
CA THR A 304 -11.86 -2.81 9.54
C THR A 304 -13.19 -2.45 10.21
N GLU A 305 -13.61 -1.20 10.12
CA GLU A 305 -14.85 -0.69 10.71
C GLU A 305 -16.10 -0.96 9.85
N LEU A 306 -15.92 -0.95 8.53
CA LEU A 306 -16.94 -1.09 7.50
C LEU A 306 -16.48 -2.06 6.38
N PRO A 307 -16.14 -3.32 6.70
CA PRO A 307 -15.52 -4.24 5.74
C PRO A 307 -16.39 -4.57 4.52
N TYR A 308 -17.72 -4.50 4.65
CA TYR A 308 -18.64 -4.78 3.53
C TYR A 308 -18.82 -3.61 2.56
N ASN A 309 -18.41 -2.41 2.96
CA ASN A 309 -18.54 -1.20 2.15
C ASN A 309 -17.20 -0.73 1.58
N THR A 310 -16.08 -1.26 2.07
CA THR A 310 -14.76 -0.64 1.89
C THR A 310 -13.85 -1.47 1.01
N ILE A 311 -13.33 -0.83 -0.04
CA ILE A 311 -12.17 -1.26 -0.80
C ILE A 311 -10.94 -0.65 -0.13
N GLY A 312 -9.97 -1.48 0.22
CA GLY A 312 -8.74 -1.06 0.87
C GLY A 312 -7.59 -0.91 -0.13
N VAL A 313 -6.77 0.12 0.06
CA VAL A 313 -5.49 0.27 -0.63
C VAL A 313 -4.41 0.44 0.42
N TYR A 314 -3.43 -0.46 0.41
CA TYR A 314 -2.24 -0.36 1.24
C TYR A 314 -0.97 -0.37 0.39
N SER A 315 0.06 0.34 0.85
CA SER A 315 1.35 0.36 0.19
C SER A 315 2.48 0.26 1.20
N TYR A 316 3.36 -0.72 1.02
CA TYR A 316 4.55 -0.90 1.86
C TYR A 316 5.59 0.22 1.68
N SER A 317 5.46 1.03 0.62
CA SER A 317 6.43 2.04 0.17
C SER A 317 6.95 2.97 1.26
N LYS A 318 6.10 3.41 2.20
CA LYS A 318 6.44 4.45 3.18
C LYS A 318 7.05 3.86 4.45
N TYR A 319 6.35 2.91 5.07
CA TYR A 319 6.79 2.33 6.33
C TYR A 319 8.13 1.60 6.21
N PHE A 320 8.29 0.76 5.16
CA PHE A 320 9.50 -0.03 4.94
C PHE A 320 10.58 0.67 4.10
N GLY A 321 10.36 1.92 3.70
CA GLY A 321 11.27 2.65 2.82
C GLY A 321 11.49 1.96 1.46
N CYS A 322 10.45 1.35 0.90
CA CYS A 322 10.55 0.51 -0.30
C CYS A 322 9.82 1.09 -1.52
N THR A 323 9.81 2.42 -1.68
CA THR A 323 9.14 3.10 -2.80
C THR A 323 9.53 2.55 -4.18
N GLY A 324 10.79 2.14 -4.37
CA GLY A 324 11.28 1.53 -5.61
C GLY A 324 10.84 0.08 -5.85
N TRP A 325 10.45 -0.66 -4.80
CA TRP A 325 10.02 -2.06 -4.92
C TRP A 325 8.59 -2.21 -5.46
N ARG A 326 7.79 -1.14 -5.43
CA ARG A 326 6.43 -1.11 -5.97
C ARG A 326 5.50 -2.16 -5.35
N LEU A 327 5.49 -2.27 -4.02
CA LEU A 327 4.69 -3.26 -3.30
C LEU A 327 3.46 -2.62 -2.64
N GLY A 328 2.27 -3.13 -2.96
CA GLY A 328 1.05 -2.78 -2.24
C GLY A 328 -0.12 -3.69 -2.62
N PRO A 329 -0.82 -4.28 -1.64
CA PRO A 329 -2.03 -5.01 -1.91
C PRO A 329 -3.26 -4.09 -1.90
N THR A 330 -4.28 -4.47 -2.67
CA THR A 330 -5.64 -3.95 -2.52
C THR A 330 -6.57 -5.05 -1.97
N GLN A 331 -7.58 -4.62 -1.22
CA GLN A 331 -8.57 -5.45 -0.52
C GLN A 331 -9.95 -5.19 -1.08
#